data_AF-A0A132B2E8-F1
#
_entry.id   AF-A0A132B2E8-F1
#
_cell.length_a   1.000
_cell.length_b   1.000
_cell.length_c   1.000
_cell.angle_alpha   90.00
_cell.angle_beta   90.00
_cell.angle_gamma   90.00
#
_symmetry.space_group_name_H-M   'P 1'
#
loop_
_entity.id
_entity.type
_entity.pdbx_description
1 polymer ?
#
loop_
_entity_poly.entity_id
_entity_poly.type
_entity_poly.pdbx_seq_one_letter_code
_entity_poly.pdbx_strand_id
1 'polypeptide(L)'
;MADPIASSPLPYYSAVDDTGRLVHALLRASPGKKLIGVNEWLSLRDFAKVLGQSLKKGVKFVDSNPDFTMGDPDLEEDFADMVGWLVEFGYDGGKVDKSVVQPAELGVTLDLLSVKEWCAKQDWEKVLEVEG
;
A
#
# COMPACT_ATOMS: atom_id res chain seq x y z
N MET A 1 16.94 -14.63 -3.93
CA MET A 1 16.54 -13.43 -4.71
C MET A 1 15.81 -12.51 -3.75
N ALA A 2 15.93 -11.19 -3.88
CA ALA A 2 15.14 -10.28 -3.06
C ALA A 2 13.65 -10.51 -3.36
N ASP A 3 12.83 -10.61 -2.31
CA ASP A 3 11.38 -10.75 -2.44
C ASP A 3 10.83 -9.50 -3.18
N PRO A 4 10.21 -9.67 -4.37
CA PRO A 4 9.65 -8.58 -5.14
C PRO A 4 8.71 -7.70 -4.32
N ILE A 5 7.97 -8.26 -3.37
CA ILE A 5 7.01 -7.51 -2.54
C ILE A 5 7.74 -6.63 -1.53
N ALA A 6 8.81 -7.15 -0.91
CA ALA A 6 9.50 -6.44 0.16
C ALA A 6 10.11 -5.11 -0.31
N SER A 7 10.52 -5.03 -1.58
CA SER A 7 11.20 -3.86 -2.15
C SER A 7 10.43 -3.10 -3.23
N SER A 8 9.38 -3.68 -3.83
CA SER A 8 8.58 -2.96 -4.84
C SER A 8 7.70 -1.90 -4.18
N PRO A 9 7.53 -0.72 -4.79
CA PRO A 9 6.56 0.25 -4.35
C PRO A 9 5.13 -0.31 -4.45
N LEU A 10 4.38 -0.20 -3.37
CA LEU A 10 2.96 -0.53 -3.26
C LEU A 10 2.19 0.76 -2.90
N PRO A 11 0.91 0.88 -3.31
CA PRO A 11 0.12 2.05 -3.00
C PRO A 11 -0.45 1.96 -1.57
N TYR A 12 -0.22 2.99 -0.77
CA TYR A 12 -0.78 3.12 0.58
C TYR A 12 -1.71 4.33 0.66
N TYR A 13 -2.87 4.12 1.29
CA TYR A 13 -3.81 5.17 1.68
C TYR A 13 -4.66 4.68 2.87
N SER A 14 -5.29 5.58 3.63
CA SER A 14 -6.21 5.19 4.69
C SER A 14 -7.58 4.85 4.11
N ALA A 15 -7.96 3.56 4.13
CA ALA A 15 -9.28 3.16 3.66
C ALA A 15 -10.42 3.88 4.43
N VAL A 16 -10.21 4.22 5.69
CA VAL A 16 -11.22 4.89 6.53
C VAL A 16 -11.25 6.40 6.30
N ASP A 17 -10.10 7.07 6.30
CA ASP A 17 -10.04 8.54 6.22
C ASP A 17 -10.15 9.07 4.77
N ASP A 18 -9.68 8.30 3.79
CA ASP A 18 -9.39 8.81 2.45
C ASP A 18 -10.35 8.29 1.36
N THR A 19 -10.95 7.10 1.51
CA THR A 19 -11.84 6.51 0.48
C THR A 19 -12.97 7.46 0.09
N GLY A 20 -13.65 8.05 1.09
CA GLY A 20 -14.73 9.00 0.85
C GLY A 20 -14.26 10.25 0.09
N ARG A 21 -13.05 10.75 0.41
CA ARG A 21 -12.44 11.91 -0.27
C ARG A 21 -12.09 11.59 -1.72
N LEU A 22 -11.47 10.43 -1.96
CA LEU A 22 -11.11 9.92 -3.27
C LEU A 22 -12.34 9.76 -4.18
N VAL A 23 -13.38 9.10 -3.68
CA VAL A 23 -14.65 8.92 -4.42
C VAL A 23 -15.31 10.26 -4.71
N HIS A 24 -15.38 11.15 -3.72
CA HIS A 24 -15.97 12.46 -3.90
C HIS A 24 -15.22 13.32 -4.93
N ALA A 25 -13.89 13.24 -4.98
CA ALA A 25 -13.08 13.87 -6.02
C ALA A 25 -13.35 13.25 -7.41
N LEU A 26 -13.42 11.93 -7.50
CA LEU A 26 -13.71 11.23 -8.75
C LEU A 26 -15.06 11.63 -9.34
N LEU A 27 -16.09 11.79 -8.50
CA LEU A 27 -17.43 12.25 -8.93
C LEU A 27 -17.44 13.66 -9.52
N ARG A 28 -16.42 14.49 -9.21
CA ARG A 28 -16.27 15.86 -9.73
C ARG A 28 -15.33 15.95 -10.92
N ALA A 29 -14.56 14.88 -11.19
CA ALA A 29 -13.69 14.81 -12.35
C ALA A 29 -14.51 14.61 -13.64
N SER A 30 -13.84 14.74 -14.79
CA SER A 30 -14.46 14.37 -16.06
C SER A 30 -14.85 12.89 -16.07
N PRO A 31 -15.95 12.50 -16.74
CA PRO A 31 -16.36 11.10 -16.83
C PRO A 31 -15.28 10.19 -17.44
N GLY A 32 -15.31 8.91 -17.08
CA GLY A 32 -14.44 7.88 -17.66
C GLY A 32 -13.04 7.77 -17.04
N LYS A 33 -12.77 8.47 -15.95
CA LYS A 33 -11.50 8.35 -15.20
C LYS A 33 -11.48 7.08 -14.36
N LYS A 34 -10.35 6.36 -14.40
CA LYS A 34 -10.04 5.23 -13.52
C LYS A 34 -9.03 5.71 -12.49
N LEU A 35 -9.42 5.80 -11.22
CA LEU A 35 -8.58 6.32 -10.15
C LEU A 35 -7.97 5.17 -9.34
N ILE A 36 -6.66 5.17 -9.14
CA ILE A 36 -6.03 4.33 -8.10
C ILE A 36 -6.10 5.04 -6.74
N GLY A 37 -6.47 4.29 -5.70
CA GLY A 37 -6.41 4.77 -4.32
C GLY A 37 -4.97 4.74 -3.81
N VAL A 38 -4.31 5.89 -3.79
CA VAL A 38 -2.94 6.02 -3.27
C VAL A 38 -2.69 7.41 -2.72
N ASN A 39 -2.05 7.51 -1.57
CA ASN A 39 -1.45 8.74 -1.08
C ASN A 39 0.08 8.69 -1.22
N GLU A 40 0.68 7.58 -0.80
CA GLU A 40 2.12 7.37 -0.88
C GLU A 40 2.43 6.01 -1.50
N TRP A 41 3.48 5.97 -2.30
CA TRP A 41 4.05 4.74 -2.84
C TRP A 41 5.26 4.35 -2.00
N LEU A 42 5.14 3.25 -1.26
CA LEU A 42 6.19 2.77 -0.36
C LEU A 42 6.48 1.30 -0.62
N SER A 43 7.74 0.89 -0.47
CA SER A 43 8.02 -0.54 -0.30
C SER A 43 7.56 -1.00 1.08
N LEU A 44 7.37 -2.31 1.28
CA LEU A 44 7.09 -2.85 2.62
C LEU A 44 8.19 -2.48 3.62
N ARG A 45 9.45 -2.45 3.17
CA ARG A 45 10.59 -2.00 4.01
C ARG A 45 10.48 -0.52 4.38
N ASP A 46 10.02 0.34 3.48
CA ASP A 46 9.86 1.76 3.78
C ASP A 46 8.66 2.03 4.67
N PHE A 47 7.54 1.31 4.45
CA PHE A 47 6.40 1.30 5.37
C PHE A 47 6.84 0.88 6.79
N ALA A 48 7.61 -0.21 6.92
CA ALA A 48 8.10 -0.67 8.22
C ALA A 48 8.95 0.38 8.93
N LYS A 49 9.81 1.11 8.20
CA LYS A 49 10.58 2.24 8.77
C LYS A 49 9.68 3.37 9.25
N VAL A 50 8.64 3.74 8.49
CA VAL A 50 7.66 4.77 8.88
C VAL A 50 6.90 4.36 10.14
N LEU A 51 6.50 3.08 10.22
CA LEU A 51 5.88 2.51 11.41
C LEU A 51 6.82 2.56 12.62
N GLY A 52 8.06 2.07 12.48
CA GLY A 52 9.06 2.12 13.55
C GLY A 52 9.33 3.54 14.06
N GLN A 53 9.44 4.52 13.16
CA GLN A 53 9.56 5.94 13.53
C GLN A 53 8.35 6.43 14.34
N SER A 54 7.14 6.02 13.96
CA SER A 54 5.90 6.40 14.66
C SER A 54 5.86 5.81 16.07
N LEU A 55 6.39 4.60 16.25
CA LEU A 55 6.52 3.91 17.54
C LEU A 55 7.77 4.31 18.34
N LYS A 56 8.66 5.13 17.77
CA LYS A 56 9.98 5.45 18.32
C LYS A 56 10.83 4.20 18.61
N LYS A 57 10.69 3.16 17.77
CA LYS A 57 11.43 1.90 17.86
C LYS A 57 12.32 1.72 16.62
N GLY A 58 13.42 0.98 16.78
CA GLY A 58 14.27 0.57 15.65
C GLY A 58 13.63 -0.55 14.83
N VAL A 59 13.97 -0.64 13.54
CA VAL A 59 13.51 -1.71 12.66
C VAL A 59 14.71 -2.55 12.23
N LYS A 60 14.61 -3.86 12.43
CA LYS A 60 15.59 -4.83 11.92
C LYS A 60 14.88 -5.72 10.91
N PHE A 61 15.41 -5.76 9.69
CA PHE A 61 14.94 -6.68 8.67
C PHE A 61 15.67 -8.02 8.84
N VAL A 62 14.92 -9.11 8.84
CA VAL A 62 15.44 -10.47 8.83
C VAL A 62 15.05 -11.07 7.49
N ASP A 63 16.04 -11.31 6.63
CA ASP A 63 15.80 -11.98 5.36
C ASP A 63 15.70 -13.49 5.64
N SER A 64 14.49 -14.04 5.51
CA SER A 64 14.25 -15.49 5.50
C SER A 64 13.96 -15.95 4.07
N ASN A 65 14.01 -17.27 3.85
CA ASN A 65 13.31 -17.78 2.67
C ASN A 65 11.83 -17.42 2.83
N PRO A 66 11.19 -16.88 1.78
CA PRO A 66 9.78 -16.59 1.86
C PRO A 66 9.02 -17.89 2.10
N ASP A 67 8.23 -17.91 3.17
CA ASP A 67 7.24 -18.93 3.45
C ASP A 67 5.90 -18.36 3.05
N PHE A 68 5.31 -18.93 2.00
CA PHE A 68 4.02 -18.52 1.48
C PHE A 68 2.89 -19.36 2.05
N THR A 69 3.16 -20.25 3.01
CA THR A 69 2.13 -21.09 3.62
C THR A 69 1.19 -20.20 4.44
N MET A 70 -0.01 -19.95 3.91
CA MET A 70 -1.05 -19.16 4.58
C MET A 70 -2.07 -20.06 5.30
N GLY A 71 -1.97 -21.38 5.09
CA GLY A 71 -2.87 -22.37 5.70
C GLY A 71 -4.20 -22.52 4.96
N ASP A 72 -4.36 -21.81 3.85
CA ASP A 72 -5.49 -21.87 2.93
C ASP A 72 -4.95 -21.89 1.48
N PRO A 73 -5.05 -23.01 0.75
CA PRO A 73 -4.54 -23.14 -0.60
C PRO A 73 -5.06 -22.09 -1.59
N ASP A 74 -6.31 -21.64 -1.43
CA ASP A 74 -6.91 -20.66 -2.34
C ASP A 74 -6.26 -19.28 -2.15
N LEU A 75 -5.97 -18.91 -0.89
CA LEU A 75 -5.24 -17.68 -0.57
C LEU A 75 -3.78 -17.73 -1.05
N GLU A 76 -3.16 -18.90 -1.03
CA GLU A 76 -1.80 -19.10 -1.54
C GLU A 76 -1.73 -18.92 -3.05
N GLU A 77 -2.71 -19.45 -3.78
CA GLU A 77 -2.86 -19.28 -5.23
C GLU A 77 -3.12 -17.80 -5.59
N ASP A 78 -4.09 -17.16 -4.94
CA ASP A 78 -4.42 -15.74 -5.16
C ASP A 78 -3.21 -14.83 -4.89
N PHE A 79 -2.44 -15.12 -3.85
CA PHE A 79 -1.24 -14.37 -3.52
C PHE A 79 -0.14 -14.54 -4.58
N ALA A 80 0.10 -15.78 -5.03
CA ALA A 80 1.06 -16.06 -6.10
C ALA A 80 0.69 -15.33 -7.39
N ASP A 81 -0.60 -15.31 -7.75
CA ASP A 81 -1.12 -14.58 -8.90
C ASP A 81 -0.95 -13.07 -8.74
N MET A 82 -1.24 -12.51 -7.56
CA MET A 82 -0.99 -11.09 -7.28
C MET A 82 0.50 -10.73 -7.43
N VAL A 83 1.42 -11.59 -6.96
CA VAL A 83 2.86 -11.38 -7.14
C VAL A 83 3.24 -11.45 -8.62
N GLY A 84 2.74 -12.44 -9.35
CA GLY A 84 2.95 -12.57 -10.79
C GLY A 84 2.51 -11.32 -11.54
N TRP A 85 1.29 -10.84 -11.26
CA TRP A 85 0.74 -9.61 -11.81
C TRP A 85 1.60 -8.38 -11.49
N LEU A 86 2.00 -8.21 -10.22
CA LEU A 86 2.85 -7.11 -9.79
C LEU A 86 4.18 -7.08 -10.56
N VAL A 87 4.84 -8.23 -10.67
CA VAL A 87 6.12 -8.36 -11.37
C VAL A 87 5.95 -8.05 -12.86
N GLU A 88 4.92 -8.61 -13.51
CA GLU A 88 4.70 -8.46 -14.94
C GLU A 88 4.21 -7.05 -15.29
N PHE A 89 3.16 -6.56 -14.64
CA PHE A 89 2.39 -5.38 -15.04
C PHE A 89 2.51 -4.17 -14.11
N GLY A 90 3.11 -4.33 -12.94
CA GLY A 90 3.07 -3.32 -11.86
C GLY A 90 1.75 -3.39 -11.08
N TYR A 91 1.74 -2.91 -9.84
CA TYR A 91 0.57 -3.05 -8.95
C TYR A 91 -0.69 -2.41 -9.55
N ASP A 92 -0.53 -1.23 -10.15
CA ASP A 92 -1.61 -0.46 -10.79
C ASP A 92 -1.92 -0.90 -12.23
N GLY A 93 -1.22 -1.92 -12.75
CA GLY A 93 -1.28 -2.31 -14.16
C GLY A 93 -0.71 -1.24 -15.09
N GLY A 94 0.01 -0.25 -14.56
CA GLY A 94 0.47 0.93 -15.29
C GLY A 94 1.45 0.60 -16.42
N LYS A 95 2.01 -0.62 -16.49
CA LYS A 95 2.81 -1.05 -17.65
C LYS A 95 1.97 -1.37 -18.89
N VAL A 96 0.68 -1.69 -18.73
CA VAL A 96 -0.23 -2.11 -19.82
C VAL A 96 -1.44 -1.21 -20.00
N ASP A 97 -1.92 -0.54 -18.94
CA ASP A 97 -3.01 0.45 -19.02
C ASP A 97 -2.54 1.81 -18.50
N LYS A 98 -2.42 2.79 -19.42
CA LYS A 98 -2.04 4.17 -19.09
C LYS A 98 -3.23 5.07 -18.74
N SER A 99 -4.45 4.53 -18.70
CA SER A 99 -5.67 5.30 -18.39
C SER A 99 -5.98 5.38 -16.89
N VAL A 100 -5.28 4.61 -16.06
CA VAL A 100 -5.34 4.72 -14.61
C VAL A 100 -4.59 5.99 -14.17
N VAL A 101 -5.24 6.82 -13.38
CA VAL A 101 -4.70 8.09 -12.89
C VAL A 101 -4.55 8.07 -11.38
N GLN A 102 -3.55 8.77 -10.87
CA GLN A 102 -3.34 9.00 -9.44
C GLN A 102 -4.15 10.21 -8.96
N PRO A 103 -4.38 10.36 -7.64
CA PRO A 103 -5.14 11.49 -7.09
C PRO A 103 -4.66 12.87 -7.52
N ALA A 104 -3.34 13.08 -7.60
CA ALA A 104 -2.75 14.34 -8.06
C ALA A 104 -3.09 14.70 -9.52
N GLU A 105 -3.44 13.70 -10.34
CA GLU A 105 -3.74 13.85 -11.76
C GLU A 105 -5.24 14.13 -12.03
N LEU A 106 -6.10 14.11 -10.99
CA LEU A 106 -7.52 14.41 -11.13
C LEU A 106 -7.82 15.90 -11.34
N GLY A 107 -6.82 16.78 -11.16
CA GLY A 107 -7.01 18.23 -11.27
C GLY A 107 -7.81 18.84 -10.13
N VAL A 108 -8.01 18.09 -9.03
CA VAL A 108 -8.64 18.55 -7.79
C VAL A 108 -7.68 18.36 -6.63
N THR A 109 -7.60 19.36 -5.75
CA THR A 109 -6.77 19.24 -4.54
C THR A 109 -7.38 18.22 -3.60
N LEU A 110 -6.62 17.19 -3.27
CA LEU A 110 -6.96 16.15 -2.31
C LEU A 110 -5.96 16.21 -1.17
N ASP A 111 -6.48 16.35 0.05
CA ASP A 111 -5.71 16.24 1.27
C ASP A 111 -5.98 14.84 1.84
N LEU A 112 -5.05 13.92 1.58
CA LEU A 112 -5.13 12.54 2.02
C LEU A 112 -4.20 12.33 3.22
N LEU A 113 -4.58 11.44 4.14
CA LEU A 113 -3.82 11.19 5.34
C LEU A 113 -2.49 10.52 5.02
N SER A 114 -1.36 11.12 5.42
CA SER A 114 -0.05 10.50 5.19
C SER A 114 0.05 9.15 5.91
N VAL A 115 0.87 8.25 5.39
CA VAL A 115 1.10 6.93 5.99
C VAL A 115 1.66 7.10 7.40
N LYS A 116 2.51 8.11 7.62
CA LYS A 116 3.04 8.44 8.95
C LYS A 116 1.96 8.89 9.93
N GLU A 117 1.07 9.78 9.51
CA GLU A 117 -0.05 10.21 10.36
C GLU A 117 -1.02 9.07 10.63
N TRP A 118 -1.30 8.24 9.62
CA TRP A 118 -2.11 7.04 9.80
C TRP A 118 -1.47 6.09 10.83
N CYS A 119 -0.18 5.80 10.71
CA CYS A 119 0.56 5.00 11.69
C CYS A 119 0.48 5.60 13.09
N ALA A 120 0.63 6.92 13.24
CA ALA A 120 0.56 7.57 14.55
C ALA A 120 -0.83 7.51 15.22
N LYS A 121 -1.90 7.31 14.45
CA LYS A 121 -3.28 7.21 14.97
C LYS A 121 -3.67 5.81 15.47
N GLN A 122 -2.93 4.76 15.12
CA GLN A 122 -3.31 3.39 15.48
C GLN A 122 -2.85 3.02 16.88
N ASP A 123 -3.60 2.12 17.52
CA ASP A 123 -3.24 1.50 18.79
C ASP A 123 -2.45 0.20 18.55
N TRP A 124 -1.19 0.36 18.18
CA TRP A 124 -0.32 -0.75 17.78
C TRP A 124 -0.03 -1.74 18.90
N GLU A 125 -0.11 -1.34 20.17
CA GLU A 125 0.10 -2.23 21.32
C GLU A 125 -0.96 -3.34 21.40
N LYS A 126 -2.13 -3.15 20.78
CA LYS A 126 -3.16 -4.20 20.69
C LYS A 126 -2.92 -5.24 19.60
N VAL A 127 -2.02 -4.95 18.65
CA VAL A 127 -1.87 -5.74 17.42
C VAL A 127 -0.48 -6.34 17.31
N LEU A 128 0.54 -5.62 17.77
CA LEU A 128 1.93 -6.03 17.72
C LEU A 128 2.40 -6.42 19.11
N GLU A 129 3.16 -7.52 19.19
CA GLU A 129 3.98 -7.81 20.37
C GLU A 129 5.13 -6.79 20.42
N VAL A 130 5.00 -5.80 21.30
CA VAL A 130 6.03 -4.80 21.52
C VAL A 130 6.88 -5.25 22.70
N GLU A 131 8.11 -5.71 22.45
CA GLU A 131 9.07 -5.91 23.53
C GLU A 131 9.38 -4.53 24.17
N GLY A 132 9.18 -4.48 25.50
CA GLY A 132 9.33 -3.30 26.35
C GLY A 132 10.74 -2.75 26.36
#